data_AF-A0A388RF50-F1
#
_entry.id   AF-A0A388RF50-F1
#
_cell.length_a   1.000
_cell.length_b   1.000
_cell.length_c   1.000
_cell.angle_alpha   90.00
_cell.angle_beta   90.00
_cell.angle_gamma   90.00
#
_symmetry.space_group_name_H-M   'P 1'
#
loop_
_entity.id
_entity.type
_entity.pdbx_description
1 polymer ?
#
loop_
_entity_poly.entity_id
_entity_poly.type
_entity_poly.pdbx_seq_one_letter_code
_entity_poly.pdbx_strand_id
1 'polypeptide(L)'
;MSERTTSRVIPRPGPNDSIPLLTEVVDLPDTESVAQPPAAAQAGVIDTFGMAESGMVMHVGDTGEPQSEAPPPQAPAALTDPGEDDLRAMRSELLSRVMLRFRTEWPQVVEAHTEATLQARLAPLTAQLASELTQSLEARLVEWLDATLEEIERTPGEN
;
A
#
# COMPACT_ATOMS: atom_id res chain seq x y z
N MET A 1 32.12 -13.37 -40.03
CA MET A 1 31.90 -13.00 -38.62
C MET A 1 30.69 -12.07 -38.62
N SER A 2 29.53 -12.55 -38.17
CA SER A 2 28.27 -11.78 -38.21
C SER A 2 27.96 -11.27 -36.81
N GLU A 3 28.10 -9.97 -36.59
CA GLU A 3 27.70 -9.30 -35.36
C GLU A 3 26.17 -9.13 -35.38
N ARG A 4 25.46 -9.89 -34.53
CA ARG A 4 24.03 -9.66 -34.25
C ARG A 4 23.92 -8.63 -33.13
N THR A 5 23.80 -7.36 -33.50
CA THR A 5 23.38 -6.30 -32.58
C THR A 5 21.91 -6.52 -32.21
N THR A 6 21.68 -7.06 -31.01
CA THR A 6 20.35 -7.17 -30.40
C THR A 6 19.98 -5.80 -29.82
N SER A 7 19.24 -5.03 -30.62
CA SER A 7 18.64 -3.75 -30.25
C SER A 7 17.57 -4.00 -29.18
N ARG A 8 17.84 -3.59 -27.93
CA ARG A 8 16.84 -3.63 -26.86
C ARG A 8 15.78 -2.57 -27.14
N VAL A 9 14.63 -3.02 -27.66
CA VAL A 9 13.42 -2.19 -27.83
C VAL A 9 12.88 -1.88 -26.43
N ILE A 10 12.92 -0.61 -26.03
CA ILE A 10 12.24 -0.12 -24.83
C ILE A 10 10.74 -0.08 -25.16
N PRO A 11 9.86 -0.85 -24.48
CA PRO A 11 8.42 -0.75 -24.67
C PRO A 11 7.99 0.69 -24.38
N ARG A 12 7.31 1.33 -25.33
CA ARG A 12 6.69 2.63 -25.08
C ARG A 12 5.45 2.36 -24.21
N PRO A 13 5.30 3.00 -23.05
CA PRO A 13 4.10 2.84 -22.23
C PRO A 13 2.89 3.21 -23.09
N GLY A 14 1.92 2.30 -23.15
CA GLY A 14 0.69 2.52 -23.89
C GLY A 14 -0.13 3.63 -23.24
N PRO A 15 -1.12 4.21 -23.94
CA PRO A 15 -2.00 5.24 -23.36
C PRO A 15 -2.77 4.77 -22.11
N ASN A 16 -2.76 3.46 -21.82
CA ASN A 16 -3.38 2.85 -20.64
C ASN A 16 -2.37 2.42 -19.55
N ASP A 17 -1.06 2.69 -19.70
CA ASP A 17 -0.02 2.43 -18.68
C ASP A 17 0.02 3.54 -17.60
N SER A 18 -1.14 4.09 -17.25
CA SER A 18 -1.23 5.07 -16.18
C SER A 18 -1.29 4.33 -14.85
N ILE A 19 -0.21 4.40 -14.06
CA ILE A 19 -0.22 3.99 -12.65
C ILE A 19 -1.22 4.92 -11.94
N PRO A 20 -2.32 4.41 -11.35
CA PRO A 20 -3.25 5.27 -10.64
C PRO A 20 -2.55 5.85 -9.40
N LEU A 21 -2.42 7.18 -9.38
CA LEU A 21 -2.00 7.91 -8.18
C LEU A 21 -3.18 7.89 -7.20
N LEU A 22 -3.08 7.04 -6.17
CA LEU A 22 -4.05 6.98 -5.08
C LEU A 22 -4.02 8.32 -4.30
N THR A 23 -4.85 9.26 -4.72
CA THR A 23 -5.01 10.60 -4.12
C THR A 23 -6.22 10.69 -3.21
N GLU A 24 -6.82 9.56 -2.84
CA GLU A 24 -7.92 9.55 -1.88
C GLU A 24 -7.38 9.75 -0.47
N VAL A 25 -7.61 10.95 0.07
CA VAL A 25 -7.46 11.27 1.49
C VAL A 25 -8.72 10.79 2.18
N VAL A 26 -8.60 9.78 3.05
CA VAL A 26 -9.70 9.32 3.90
C VAL A 26 -9.78 10.26 5.10
N ASP A 27 -10.83 11.07 5.18
CA ASP A 27 -11.17 11.78 6.42
C ASP A 27 -11.71 10.77 7.43
N LEU A 28 -10.94 10.52 8.51
CA LEU A 28 -11.42 9.77 9.65
C LEU A 28 -12.31 10.70 10.50
N PRO A 29 -13.49 10.26 10.97
CA PRO A 29 -14.37 11.11 11.77
C PRO A 29 -13.68 11.49 13.10
N ASP A 30 -13.75 12.78 13.44
CA ASP A 30 -13.34 13.32 14.73
C ASP A 30 -14.10 12.59 15.84
N THR A 31 -13.44 11.66 16.54
CA THR A 31 -13.97 11.14 17.79
C THR A 31 -13.95 12.27 18.81
N GLU A 32 -15.14 12.76 19.12
CA GLU A 32 -15.40 13.77 20.15
C GLU A 32 -14.62 13.42 21.43
N SER A 33 -13.74 14.34 21.81
CA SER A 33 -12.93 14.29 23.03
C SER A 33 -13.84 14.24 24.26
N VAL A 34 -14.11 13.03 24.76
CA VAL A 34 -14.73 12.84 26.07
C VAL A 34 -13.63 12.67 27.11
N ALA A 35 -13.49 13.72 27.91
CA ALA A 35 -12.79 13.86 29.19
C ALA A 35 -12.13 12.60 29.81
N GLN A 36 -10.82 12.73 30.05
CA GLN A 36 -9.97 11.83 30.85
C GLN A 36 -10.15 12.08 32.37
N PRO A 37 -10.01 11.06 33.27
CA PRO A 37 -8.73 10.83 33.98
C PRO A 37 -8.51 9.34 34.43
N PRO A 38 -7.43 8.98 35.16
CA PRO A 38 -6.06 8.83 34.68
C PRO A 38 -5.44 7.42 34.93
N ALA A 39 -4.25 7.23 34.36
CA ALA A 39 -3.17 6.32 34.75
C ALA A 39 -3.30 4.80 34.44
N ALA A 40 -2.48 4.33 33.50
CA ALA A 40 -1.38 3.40 33.80
C ALA A 40 -0.47 3.24 32.58
N ALA A 41 0.82 3.36 32.84
CA ALA A 41 1.98 3.16 31.98
C ALA A 41 1.81 2.28 30.74
N GLN A 42 2.29 2.77 29.59
CA GLN A 42 3.00 1.94 28.63
C GLN A 42 3.99 2.78 27.82
N ALA A 43 5.19 2.23 27.71
CA ALA A 43 6.40 2.84 27.19
C ALA A 43 6.35 3.07 25.68
N GLY A 44 6.97 4.16 25.23
CA GLY A 44 7.74 4.16 23.99
C GLY A 44 7.12 4.78 22.73
N VAL A 45 6.05 5.58 22.83
CA VAL A 45 5.64 6.44 21.70
C VAL A 45 6.13 7.85 22.00
N ILE A 46 7.09 8.35 21.22
CA ILE A 46 7.50 9.75 21.27
C ILE A 46 6.34 10.56 20.68
N ASP A 47 5.65 11.30 21.55
CA ASP A 47 4.62 12.25 21.16
C ASP A 47 5.28 13.45 20.46
N THR A 48 4.96 13.65 19.18
CA THR A 48 5.52 14.72 18.34
C THR A 48 4.59 15.93 18.23
N PHE A 49 3.44 15.93 18.93
CA PHE A 49 2.42 16.99 18.86
C PHE A 49 2.87 18.39 19.35
N GLY A 50 4.11 18.56 19.80
CA GLY A 50 4.63 19.82 20.33
C GLY A 50 5.99 20.28 19.80
N MET A 51 6.54 19.68 18.73
CA MET A 51 7.81 20.16 18.17
C MET A 51 7.60 21.40 17.29
N ALA A 52 8.27 22.50 17.65
CA ALA A 52 8.26 23.73 16.86
C ALA A 52 8.78 23.47 15.44
N GLU A 53 8.00 23.94 14.45
CA GLU A 53 8.30 23.88 13.03
C GLU A 53 9.53 24.76 12.72
N SER A 54 10.73 24.21 12.91
CA SER A 54 11.97 24.91 12.59
C SER A 54 12.26 24.75 11.11
N GLY A 55 11.67 25.66 10.33
CA GLY A 55 11.88 25.77 8.90
C GLY A 55 13.35 25.96 8.52
N MET A 56 13.84 25.08 7.65
CA MET A 56 14.96 25.38 6.77
C MET A 56 14.72 24.68 5.42
N VAL A 57 13.91 25.33 4.58
CA VAL A 57 13.80 25.00 3.16
C VAL A 57 15.11 25.44 2.52
N MET A 58 16.03 24.50 2.26
CA MET A 58 17.16 24.76 1.40
C MET A 58 16.61 25.05 0.00
N HIS A 59 16.70 26.30 -0.43
CA HIS A 59 16.39 26.73 -1.78
C HIS A 59 17.13 25.84 -2.79
N VAL A 60 16.38 25.12 -3.62
CA VAL A 60 16.89 24.48 -4.83
C VAL A 60 17.25 25.61 -5.80
N GLY A 61 18.54 25.91 -5.91
CA GLY A 61 19.07 26.94 -6.79
C GLY A 61 18.96 26.53 -8.26
N ASP A 62 18.15 27.27 -9.00
CA ASP A 62 18.10 27.26 -10.47
C ASP A 62 18.95 28.41 -11.03
N THR A 63 19.73 28.07 -12.05
CA THR A 63 20.46 28.84 -13.08
C THR A 63 20.92 30.31 -12.90
N GLY A 64 22.22 30.55 -13.17
CA GLY A 64 22.65 31.68 -14.03
C GLY A 64 23.72 32.66 -13.50
N GLU A 65 24.92 32.58 -14.09
CA GLU A 65 25.99 33.62 -14.23
C GLU A 65 27.00 33.86 -13.07
N PRO A 66 28.29 34.15 -13.40
CA PRO A 66 29.41 34.14 -12.45
C PRO A 66 29.64 35.53 -11.86
N GLN A 67 29.50 35.67 -10.54
CA GLN A 67 29.91 36.87 -9.83
C GLN A 67 31.04 36.58 -8.84
N SER A 68 32.18 37.16 -9.19
CA SER A 68 33.30 37.62 -8.36
C SER A 68 33.65 36.82 -7.09
N GLU A 69 34.74 36.09 -7.26
CA GLU A 69 35.69 35.63 -6.26
C GLU A 69 35.89 36.62 -5.10
N ALA A 70 35.22 36.34 -3.99
CA ALA A 70 35.65 36.71 -2.65
C ALA A 70 36.06 35.40 -1.95
N PRO A 71 37.27 35.32 -1.36
CA PRO A 71 37.68 34.10 -0.67
C PRO A 71 36.70 33.85 0.48
N PRO A 72 36.14 32.64 0.64
CA PRO A 72 35.27 32.37 1.77
C PRO A 72 36.07 32.62 3.05
N PRO A 73 35.48 33.24 4.09
CA PRO A 73 36.09 33.21 5.40
C PRO A 73 36.27 31.73 5.73
N GLN A 74 37.53 31.31 5.93
CA GLN A 74 37.83 29.95 6.38
C GLN A 74 37.04 29.75 7.67
N ALA A 75 35.93 29.02 7.57
CA ALA A 75 35.27 28.49 8.74
C ALA A 75 36.36 27.74 9.50
N PRO A 76 36.53 27.98 10.81
CA PRO A 76 37.46 27.17 11.57
C PRO A 76 37.07 25.73 11.30
N ALA A 77 38.02 24.92 10.82
CA ALA A 77 37.81 23.50 10.63
C ALA A 77 37.13 23.00 11.90
N ALA A 78 35.83 22.73 11.79
CA ALA A 78 35.08 22.20 12.91
C ALA A 78 35.82 20.89 13.18
N LEU A 79 36.50 20.85 14.32
CA LEU A 79 36.89 19.62 14.95
C LEU A 79 35.55 18.93 15.23
N THR A 80 35.01 18.23 14.23
CA THR A 80 33.93 17.29 14.46
C THR A 80 34.49 16.34 15.50
N ASP A 81 33.84 16.31 16.65
CA ASP A 81 34.21 15.39 17.71
C ASP A 81 34.19 14.00 17.07
N PRO A 82 35.28 13.21 17.10
CA PRO A 82 35.36 11.91 16.43
C PRO A 82 34.18 10.99 16.78
N GLY A 83 33.57 11.15 17.97
CA GLY A 83 32.36 10.43 18.34
C GLY A 83 31.10 10.80 17.53
N GLU A 84 30.99 12.02 17.01
CA GLU A 84 29.85 12.44 16.17
C GLU A 84 29.95 11.87 14.75
N ASP A 85 31.16 11.79 14.20
CA ASP A 85 31.41 11.17 12.90
C ASP A 85 31.11 9.66 12.94
N ASP A 86 31.48 8.98 14.04
CA ASP A 86 31.17 7.56 14.27
C ASP A 86 29.65 7.32 14.37
N LEU A 87 28.92 8.18 15.08
CA LEU A 87 27.45 8.08 15.18
C LEU A 87 26.77 8.30 13.83
N ARG A 88 27.26 9.25 13.03
CA ARG A 88 26.75 9.47 11.66
C ARG A 88 27.04 8.27 10.75
N ALA A 89 28.23 7.69 10.85
CA ALA A 89 28.58 6.48 10.11
C ALA A 89 27.68 5.30 10.48
N MET A 90 27.48 5.03 11.77
CA MET A 90 26.58 3.96 12.26
C MET A 90 25.14 4.16 11.77
N ARG A 91 24.62 5.40 11.84
CA ARG A 91 23.27 5.71 11.33
C ARG A 91 23.15 5.43 9.83
N SER A 92 24.17 5.78 9.05
CA SER A 92 24.20 5.54 7.61
C SER A 92 24.26 4.04 7.28
N GLU A 93 25.00 3.25 8.04
CA GLU A 93 25.07 1.80 7.89
C GLU A 93 23.74 1.14 8.26
N LEU A 94 23.14 1.54 9.38
CA LEU A 94 21.84 1.05 9.82
C LEU A 94 20.77 1.34 8.76
N LEU A 95 20.71 2.58 8.27
CA LEU A 95 19.78 2.96 7.22
C LEU A 95 20.01 2.13 5.95
N SER A 96 21.27 1.94 5.53
CA SER A 96 21.59 1.11 4.37
C SER A 96 21.13 -0.34 4.54
N ARG A 97 21.29 -0.90 5.75
CA ARG A 97 20.83 -2.26 6.07
C ARG A 97 19.30 -2.36 6.09
N VAL A 98 18.61 -1.39 6.70
CA VAL A 98 17.15 -1.33 6.72
C VAL A 98 16.60 -1.17 5.31
N MET A 99 17.15 -0.26 4.52
CA MET A 99 16.72 -0.04 3.14
C MET A 99 16.97 -1.27 2.26
N LEU A 100 18.10 -1.95 2.43
CA LEU A 100 18.37 -3.20 1.73
C LEU A 100 17.32 -4.26 2.11
N ARG A 101 17.07 -4.44 3.40
CA ARG A 101 16.12 -5.42 3.92
C ARG A 101 14.69 -5.11 3.46
N PHE A 102 14.29 -3.86 3.53
CA PHE A 102 13.01 -3.39 3.02
C PHE A 102 12.87 -3.72 1.53
N ARG A 103 13.86 -3.38 0.70
CA ARG A 103 13.83 -3.67 -0.74
C ARG A 103 13.72 -5.17 -1.05
N THR A 104 14.30 -6.04 -0.23
CA THR A 104 14.33 -7.49 -0.50
C THR A 104 13.18 -8.26 0.13
N GLU A 105 12.75 -7.88 1.33
CA GLU A 105 11.74 -8.62 2.11
C GLU A 105 10.34 -8.04 1.95
N TRP A 106 10.21 -6.72 1.78
CA TRP A 106 8.90 -6.08 1.68
C TRP A 106 8.01 -6.61 0.56
N PRO A 107 8.51 -6.85 -0.68
CA PRO A 107 7.67 -7.39 -1.75
C PRO A 107 7.02 -8.73 -1.39
N GLN A 108 7.77 -9.61 -0.71
CA GLN A 108 7.29 -10.93 -0.30
C GLN A 108 6.23 -10.81 0.82
N VAL A 109 6.42 -9.87 1.75
CA VAL A 109 5.45 -9.59 2.82
C VAL A 109 4.13 -9.07 2.23
N VAL A 110 4.21 -8.15 1.26
CA VAL A 110 3.03 -7.62 0.57
C VAL A 110 2.31 -8.73 -0.19
N GLU A 111 3.04 -9.54 -0.96
CA GLU A 111 2.46 -10.67 -1.71
C GLU A 111 1.72 -11.63 -0.77
N ALA A 112 2.37 -12.11 0.29
CA ALA A 112 1.76 -13.01 1.26
C ALA A 112 0.52 -12.41 1.94
N HIS A 113 0.58 -11.12 2.31
CA HIS A 113 -0.55 -10.43 2.91
C HIS A 113 -1.73 -10.28 1.94
N THR A 114 -1.44 -9.92 0.69
CA THR A 114 -2.48 -9.80 -0.35
C THR A 114 -3.11 -11.15 -0.68
N GLU A 115 -2.31 -12.22 -0.79
CA GLU A 115 -2.80 -13.57 -1.03
C GLU A 115 -3.71 -14.03 0.12
N ALA A 116 -3.26 -13.88 1.36
CA ALA A 116 -4.05 -14.23 2.53
C ALA A 116 -5.37 -13.45 2.59
N THR A 117 -5.33 -12.16 2.27
CA THR A 117 -6.52 -11.30 2.23
C THR A 117 -7.48 -11.73 1.13
N LEU A 118 -6.98 -12.01 -0.08
CA LEU A 118 -7.79 -12.50 -1.18
C LEU A 118 -8.43 -13.85 -0.86
N GLN A 119 -7.69 -14.79 -0.30
CA GLN A 119 -8.21 -16.09 0.11
C GLN A 119 -9.29 -15.96 1.20
N ALA A 120 -9.05 -15.11 2.21
CA ALA A 120 -10.01 -14.86 3.29
C ALA A 120 -11.33 -14.26 2.79
N ARG A 121 -11.32 -13.53 1.66
CA ARG A 121 -12.52 -12.93 1.08
C ARG A 121 -13.18 -13.81 0.02
N LEU A 122 -12.41 -14.43 -0.87
CA LEU A 122 -12.92 -15.21 -1.99
C LEU A 122 -13.53 -16.54 -1.56
N ALA A 123 -12.91 -17.23 -0.60
CA ALA A 123 -13.40 -18.52 -0.12
C ALA A 123 -14.86 -18.46 0.42
N PRO A 124 -15.21 -17.55 1.37
CA PRO A 124 -16.57 -17.48 1.88
C PRO A 124 -17.57 -17.00 0.82
N LEU A 125 -17.18 -16.06 -0.04
CA LEU A 125 -18.05 -15.51 -1.07
C LEU A 125 -18.42 -16.58 -2.12
N THR A 126 -17.44 -17.42 -2.48
CA THR A 126 -17.67 -18.56 -3.38
C THR A 126 -18.57 -19.62 -2.75
N ALA A 127 -18.36 -19.94 -1.46
CA ALA A 127 -19.20 -20.89 -0.75
C ALA A 127 -20.65 -20.39 -0.63
N GLN A 128 -20.84 -19.10 -0.33
CA GLN A 128 -22.16 -18.47 -0.25
C GLN A 128 -22.87 -18.47 -1.61
N LEU A 129 -22.16 -18.13 -2.69
CA LEU A 129 -22.75 -18.16 -4.03
C LEU A 129 -23.19 -19.58 -4.40
N ALA A 130 -22.37 -20.59 -4.08
CA ALA A 130 -22.71 -21.98 -4.36
C ALA A 130 -23.95 -22.44 -3.56
N SER A 131 -24.07 -22.07 -2.29
CA SER A 131 -25.25 -22.41 -1.48
C SER A 131 -26.52 -21.74 -2.00
N GLU A 132 -26.47 -20.44 -2.31
CA GLU A 132 -27.62 -19.69 -2.83
C GLU A 132 -28.08 -20.23 -4.19
N LEU A 133 -27.14 -20.51 -5.10
CA LEU A 133 -27.48 -21.12 -6.40
C LEU A 133 -28.12 -22.49 -6.23
N THR A 134 -27.56 -23.34 -5.35
CA THR A 134 -28.11 -24.67 -5.08
C THR A 134 -29.53 -24.55 -4.53
N GLN A 135 -29.74 -23.71 -3.52
CA GLN A 135 -31.05 -23.52 -2.90
C GLN A 135 -32.08 -22.94 -3.89
N SER A 136 -31.68 -21.99 -4.72
CA SER A 136 -32.56 -21.40 -5.73
C SER A 136 -32.96 -22.41 -6.82
N LEU A 137 -32.03 -23.26 -7.25
CA LEU A 137 -32.30 -24.33 -8.22
C LEU A 137 -33.19 -25.41 -7.63
N GLU A 138 -32.95 -25.84 -6.39
CA GLU A 138 -33.80 -26.79 -5.69
C GLU A 138 -35.23 -26.26 -5.53
N ALA A 139 -35.39 -25.03 -5.05
CA ALA A 139 -36.70 -24.41 -4.90
C ALA A 139 -37.44 -24.34 -6.24
N ARG A 140 -36.75 -23.93 -7.31
CA ARG A 140 -37.35 -23.83 -8.63
C ARG A 140 -37.70 -25.20 -9.22
N LEU A 141 -36.86 -26.21 -8.99
CA LEU A 141 -37.13 -27.58 -9.43
C LEU A 141 -38.33 -28.17 -8.70
N VAL A 142 -38.42 -27.97 -7.37
CA VAL A 142 -39.57 -28.42 -6.58
C VAL A 142 -40.85 -27.73 -7.06
N GLU A 143 -40.84 -26.41 -7.21
CA GLU A 143 -41.99 -25.66 -7.71
C GLU A 143 -42.41 -26.13 -9.12
N TRP A 144 -41.44 -26.37 -10.00
CA TRP A 144 -41.74 -26.86 -11.36
C TRP A 144 -42.28 -28.29 -11.34
N LEU A 145 -41.71 -29.18 -10.52
CA LEU A 145 -42.20 -30.55 -10.37
C LEU A 145 -43.61 -30.57 -9.79
N ASP A 146 -43.88 -29.77 -8.75
CA ASP A 146 -45.22 -29.65 -8.17
C ASP A 146 -46.23 -29.15 -9.21
N ALA A 147 -45.92 -28.08 -9.94
CA ALA A 147 -46.79 -27.57 -11.00
C ALA A 147 -47.03 -28.59 -12.12
N THR A 148 -46.00 -29.36 -12.51
CA THR A 148 -46.10 -30.39 -13.55
C THR A 148 -46.93 -31.58 -13.10
N LEU A 149 -46.76 -32.02 -11.84
CA LEU A 149 -47.56 -33.09 -11.25
C LEU A 149 -49.02 -32.66 -11.14
N GLU A 150 -49.30 -31.45 -10.66
CA GLU A 150 -50.65 -30.89 -10.63
C GLU A 150 -51.30 -30.81 -12.02
N GLU A 151 -50.53 -30.47 -13.06
CA GLU A 151 -51.02 -30.46 -14.44
C GLU A 151 -51.41 -31.86 -14.92
N ILE A 152 -50.55 -32.85 -14.70
CA ILE A 152 -50.81 -34.26 -15.06
C ILE A 152 -52.04 -34.80 -14.31
N GLU A 153 -52.17 -34.51 -13.03
CA GLU A 153 -53.31 -34.89 -12.19
C GLU A 153 -54.62 -34.19 -12.59
N ARG A 154 -54.52 -32.97 -13.15
CA ARG A 154 -55.65 -32.20 -13.68
C ARG A 154 -56.09 -32.66 -15.08
N THR A 155 -55.22 -33.36 -15.82
CA THR A 155 -55.53 -33.98 -17.12
C THR A 155 -55.75 -35.51 -17.06
N PRO A 156 -56.64 -36.06 -16.22
CA PRO A 156 -56.95 -37.48 -16.31
C PRO A 156 -58.00 -37.70 -17.41
N GLY A 157 -57.56 -37.97 -18.64
CA GLY A 157 -58.38 -38.63 -19.66
C GLY A 157 -58.92 -37.80 -20.83
N GLU A 158 -58.06 -37.14 -21.60
CA GLU A 158 -58.34 -36.91 -23.03
C GLU A 158 -57.67 -38.03 -23.85
N ASN A 159 -58.35 -39.18 -23.95
CA ASN A 159 -58.08 -40.23 -24.92
C ASN A 159 -59.40 -40.91 -25.29
#